data_AF-A0A4U9WKM9-F1
#
_entry.id   AF-A0A4U9WKM9-F1
#
_cell.length_a   1.000
_cell.length_b   1.000
_cell.length_c   1.000
_cell.angle_alpha   90.00
_cell.angle_beta   90.00
_cell.angle_gamma   90.00
#
_symmetry.space_group_name_H-M   'P 1'
#
loop_
_entity.id
_entity.type
_entity.pdbx_description
1 polymer ?
#
loop_
_entity_poly.entity_id
_entity_poly.type
_entity_poly.pdbx_seq_one_letter_code
_entity_poly.pdbx_strand_id
1 'polypeptide(L)'
;MFTNEPALRLASKLIAATFADRVFFANSGAEANEAAFKLARHYAITRHSPYKTKIIAFNNAFHGRTLFTVSVGGQPKYSDGFGPKPADIVHVPFNDLAAVKAVMDDHTCAVVMEPIQGEGGITAADPVFLKGVRELCDQHQALLVFDEVQSGMGRSGKLFTYMHYGITPDILTTAKALGGGFPVSAMLTTEEIASVMQVGTHGTTYGGNPLACAVAEAALDVINTPEVLSGIEQRRGCLFRLCRRSVRNTMCSAIFVAWGC
;
A
#
# COMPACT_ATOMS: atom_id res chain seq x y z
N MET A 1 -7.03 -23.40 -15.07
CA MET A 1 -7.02 -22.01 -14.60
C MET A 1 -7.99 -21.24 -15.48
N PHE A 2 -9.17 -20.91 -14.98
CA PHE A 2 -10.15 -20.13 -15.75
C PHE A 2 -9.74 -18.66 -15.67
N THR A 3 -9.33 -18.09 -16.79
CA THR A 3 -9.09 -16.64 -16.94
C THR A 3 -10.22 -16.04 -17.79
N ASN A 4 -10.31 -14.71 -17.82
CA ASN A 4 -11.29 -13.99 -18.63
C ASN A 4 -10.64 -12.75 -19.25
N GLU A 5 -11.18 -12.28 -20.38
CA GLU A 5 -10.58 -11.18 -21.13
C GLU A 5 -10.46 -9.88 -20.31
N PRO A 6 -11.46 -9.41 -19.53
CA PRO A 6 -11.31 -8.20 -18.73
C PRO A 6 -10.16 -8.28 -17.72
N ALA A 7 -9.98 -9.42 -17.05
CA ALA A 7 -8.89 -9.62 -16.11
C ALA A 7 -7.53 -9.56 -16.81
N LEU A 8 -7.38 -10.19 -17.99
CA LEU A 8 -6.13 -10.16 -18.75
C LEU A 8 -5.80 -8.75 -19.26
N ARG A 9 -6.79 -8.00 -19.76
CA ARG A 9 -6.59 -6.61 -20.22
C ARG A 9 -6.19 -5.69 -19.08
N LEU A 10 -6.90 -5.75 -17.95
CA LEU A 10 -6.56 -4.96 -16.77
C LEU A 10 -5.16 -5.29 -16.24
N ALA A 11 -4.82 -6.58 -16.13
CA ALA A 11 -3.48 -7.01 -15.71
C ALA A 11 -2.40 -6.46 -16.67
N SER A 12 -2.63 -6.56 -17.99
CA SER A 12 -1.71 -6.06 -19.00
C SER A 12 -1.48 -4.55 -18.89
N LYS A 13 -2.55 -3.77 -18.64
CA LYS A 13 -2.45 -2.32 -18.44
C LYS A 13 -1.71 -1.95 -17.15
N LEU A 14 -1.96 -2.67 -16.05
CA LEU A 14 -1.24 -2.48 -14.79
C LEU A 14 0.25 -2.81 -14.94
N ILE A 15 0.58 -3.91 -15.61
CA ILE A 15 1.97 -4.29 -15.92
C ILE A 15 2.64 -3.21 -16.76
N ALA A 16 2.01 -2.78 -17.87
CA ALA A 16 2.58 -1.76 -18.76
C ALA A 16 2.78 -0.39 -18.09
N ALA A 17 1.99 -0.08 -17.05
CA ALA A 17 2.05 1.20 -16.36
C ALA A 17 2.92 1.19 -15.09
N THR A 18 3.50 0.06 -14.69
CA THR A 18 4.19 -0.08 -13.40
C THR A 18 5.45 -0.96 -13.49
N PHE A 19 6.07 -1.26 -12.34
CA PHE A 19 7.19 -2.18 -12.23
C PHE A 19 6.81 -3.67 -12.33
N ALA A 20 5.51 -3.97 -12.27
CA ALA A 20 5.03 -5.34 -12.04
C ALA A 20 5.10 -6.18 -13.32
N ASP A 21 5.45 -7.46 -13.18
CA ASP A 21 5.32 -8.47 -14.24
C ASP A 21 4.07 -9.34 -14.06
N ARG A 22 3.56 -9.39 -12.82
CA ARG A 22 2.44 -10.25 -12.42
C ARG A 22 1.46 -9.50 -11.51
N VAL A 23 0.20 -9.88 -11.65
CA VAL A 23 -0.92 -9.29 -10.90
C VAL A 23 -1.83 -10.39 -10.38
N PHE A 24 -2.19 -10.31 -9.10
CA PHE A 24 -3.22 -11.13 -8.47
C PHE A 24 -4.39 -10.25 -8.08
N PHE A 25 -5.60 -10.57 -8.55
CA PHE A 25 -6.81 -9.81 -8.21
C PHE A 25 -7.57 -10.43 -7.03
N ALA A 26 -8.11 -9.56 -6.17
CA ALA A 26 -8.99 -9.91 -5.06
C ALA A 26 -10.11 -8.86 -4.92
N ASN A 27 -10.89 -8.89 -3.84
CA ASN A 27 -12.12 -8.09 -3.70
C ASN A 27 -11.95 -6.88 -2.78
N SER A 28 -10.90 -6.83 -1.97
CA SER A 28 -10.65 -5.74 -1.02
C SER A 28 -9.17 -5.52 -0.75
N GLY A 29 -8.82 -4.33 -0.25
CA GLY A 29 -7.44 -4.04 0.16
C GLY A 29 -6.92 -5.01 1.23
N ALA A 30 -7.78 -5.49 2.13
CA ALA A 30 -7.38 -6.48 3.13
C ALA A 30 -7.01 -7.83 2.48
N GLU A 31 -7.74 -8.27 1.45
CA GLU A 31 -7.39 -9.50 0.72
C GLU A 31 -6.13 -9.33 -0.14
N ALA A 32 -5.92 -8.16 -0.76
CA ALA A 32 -4.68 -7.88 -1.46
C ALA A 32 -3.47 -7.87 -0.52
N ASN A 33 -3.63 -7.31 0.68
CA ASN A 33 -2.59 -7.33 1.72
C ASN A 33 -2.36 -8.73 2.29
N GLU A 34 -3.40 -9.53 2.53
CA GLU A 34 -3.24 -10.96 2.86
C GLU A 34 -2.41 -11.69 1.80
N ALA A 35 -2.72 -11.48 0.52
CA ALA A 35 -1.96 -12.09 -0.57
C ALA A 35 -0.50 -11.62 -0.56
N ALA A 36 -0.24 -10.33 -0.37
CA ALA A 36 1.11 -9.77 -0.31
C ALA A 36 1.93 -10.31 0.88
N PHE A 37 1.34 -10.36 2.07
CA PHE A 37 2.04 -10.80 3.28
C PHE A 37 2.33 -12.30 3.23
N LYS A 38 1.38 -13.08 2.71
CA LYS A 38 1.58 -14.51 2.47
C LYS A 38 2.63 -14.77 1.40
N LEU A 39 2.60 -14.00 0.30
CA LEU A 39 3.62 -14.08 -0.74
C LEU A 39 5.00 -13.79 -0.17
N ALA A 40 5.16 -12.71 0.59
CA ALA A 40 6.46 -12.34 1.15
C ALA A 40 7.00 -13.41 2.12
N ARG A 41 6.15 -13.95 3.00
CA ARG A 41 6.53 -15.08 3.85
C ARG A 41 6.86 -16.33 3.06
N HIS A 42 6.02 -16.71 2.11
CA HIS A 42 6.23 -17.92 1.33
C HIS A 42 7.49 -17.84 0.47
N TYR A 43 7.76 -16.67 -0.12
CA TYR A 43 8.98 -16.39 -0.85
C TYR A 43 10.20 -16.56 0.05
N ALA A 44 10.21 -15.94 1.23
CA ALA A 44 11.32 -16.05 2.17
C ALA A 44 11.58 -17.50 2.63
N ILE A 45 10.51 -18.25 2.91
CA ILE A 45 10.58 -19.66 3.29
C ILE A 45 11.15 -20.51 2.15
N THR A 46 10.68 -20.30 0.93
CA THR A 46 11.06 -21.11 -0.24
C THR A 46 12.45 -20.77 -0.78
N ARG A 47 12.84 -19.49 -0.77
CA ARG A 47 14.11 -19.01 -1.34
C ARG A 47 15.26 -18.97 -0.34
N HIS A 48 14.96 -18.82 0.95
CA HIS A 48 15.97 -18.64 1.98
C HIS A 48 15.84 -19.68 3.09
N SER A 49 14.90 -19.50 4.02
CA SER A 49 14.82 -20.31 5.24
C SER A 49 13.42 -20.30 5.82
N PRO A 50 12.94 -21.44 6.37
CA PRO A 50 11.66 -21.49 7.08
C PRO A 50 11.61 -20.57 8.32
N TYR A 51 12.76 -20.09 8.78
CA TYR A 51 12.88 -19.21 9.94
C TYR A 51 12.94 -17.71 9.57
N LYS A 52 12.97 -17.37 8.27
CA LYS A 52 12.91 -15.98 7.81
C LYS A 52 11.46 -15.51 7.75
N THR A 53 10.92 -15.13 8.90
CA THR A 53 9.47 -14.91 9.10
C THR A 53 9.09 -13.51 9.61
N LYS A 54 10.05 -12.72 10.07
CA LYS A 54 9.78 -11.41 10.70
C LYS A 54 9.28 -10.41 9.67
N ILE A 55 8.16 -9.76 9.98
CA ILE A 55 7.62 -8.62 9.24
C ILE A 55 7.83 -7.37 10.08
N ILE A 56 8.51 -6.38 9.52
CA ILE A 56 8.61 -5.05 10.12
C ILE A 56 7.45 -4.20 9.59
N ALA A 57 6.68 -3.61 10.50
CA ALA A 57 5.59 -2.70 10.19
C ALA A 57 5.69 -1.46 11.09
N PHE A 58 4.76 -0.52 10.93
CA PHE A 58 4.89 0.80 11.53
C PHE A 58 3.75 1.15 12.45
N ASN A 59 4.04 1.86 13.53
CA ASN A 59 3.03 2.43 14.42
C ASN A 59 2.04 3.27 13.61
N ASN A 60 0.76 3.24 14.02
CA ASN A 60 -0.36 3.90 13.38
C ASN A 60 -0.76 3.38 11.98
N ALA A 61 -0.04 2.41 11.42
CA ALA A 61 -0.35 1.84 10.11
C ALA A 61 -1.73 1.15 10.08
N PHE A 62 -2.36 1.12 8.89
CA PHE A 62 -3.63 0.44 8.67
C PHE A 62 -3.59 -0.40 7.38
N HIS A 63 -3.57 -1.72 7.54
CA HIS A 63 -3.46 -2.67 6.42
C HIS A 63 -4.72 -3.53 6.20
N GLY A 64 -5.78 -3.34 6.99
CA GLY A 64 -7.01 -4.10 6.88
C GLY A 64 -7.56 -4.55 8.23
N ARG A 65 -8.52 -5.47 8.16
CA ARG A 65 -9.29 -5.96 9.32
C ARG A 65 -9.35 -7.49 9.42
N THR A 66 -8.69 -8.22 8.53
CA THR A 66 -8.48 -9.66 8.76
C THR A 66 -7.48 -9.83 9.90
N LEU A 67 -7.48 -10.99 10.57
CA LEU A 67 -6.65 -11.19 11.77
C LEU A 67 -5.15 -10.95 11.49
N PHE A 68 -4.65 -11.33 10.31
CA PHE A 68 -3.26 -11.08 9.96
C PHE A 68 -3.03 -9.62 9.57
N THR A 69 -3.86 -9.04 8.70
CA THR A 69 -3.66 -7.65 8.25
C THR A 69 -3.81 -6.62 9.37
N VAL A 70 -4.74 -6.84 10.32
CA VAL A 70 -4.89 -5.96 11.47
C VAL A 70 -3.74 -6.10 12.48
N SER A 71 -3.10 -7.28 12.53
CA SER A 71 -1.91 -7.52 13.35
C SER A 71 -0.65 -6.90 12.73
N VAL A 72 -0.56 -6.87 11.39
CA VAL A 72 0.50 -6.10 10.69
C VAL A 72 0.24 -4.60 10.82
N GLY A 73 -1.02 -4.16 10.86
CA GLY A 73 -1.38 -2.79 11.22
C GLY A 73 -0.83 -2.37 12.60
N GLY A 74 -0.56 -1.08 12.78
CA GLY A 74 0.16 -0.55 13.95
C GLY A 74 -0.74 0.10 15.01
N GLN A 75 -1.99 -0.37 15.15
CA GLN A 75 -2.96 0.19 16.09
C GLN A 75 -3.51 -0.90 17.02
N PRO A 76 -2.93 -1.10 18.23
CA PRO A 76 -3.31 -2.19 19.13
C PRO A 76 -4.81 -2.28 19.42
N LYS A 77 -5.47 -1.12 19.56
CA LYS A 77 -6.93 -0.99 19.73
C LYS A 77 -7.77 -1.72 18.66
N TYR A 78 -7.22 -2.01 17.49
CA TYR A 78 -7.92 -2.73 16.43
C TYR A 78 -7.55 -4.22 16.36
N SER A 79 -6.45 -4.64 16.98
CA SER A 79 -5.96 -6.02 16.96
C SER A 79 -6.19 -6.79 18.27
N ASP A 80 -6.52 -6.10 19.35
CA ASP A 80 -6.74 -6.72 20.66
C ASP A 80 -8.15 -7.32 20.78
N GLY A 81 -8.28 -8.42 21.53
CA GLY A 81 -9.57 -9.07 21.81
C GLY A 81 -9.98 -10.21 20.85
N PHE A 82 -9.11 -10.61 19.91
CA PHE A 82 -9.41 -11.65 18.90
C PHE A 82 -8.65 -12.97 19.08
N GLY A 83 -8.08 -13.22 20.26
CA GLY A 83 -7.27 -14.41 20.55
C GLY A 83 -5.80 -14.27 20.12
N PRO A 84 -5.05 -15.38 19.99
CA PRO A 84 -3.66 -15.36 19.58
C PRO A 84 -3.47 -14.77 18.18
N LYS A 85 -2.67 -13.71 18.09
CA LYS A 85 -2.34 -13.05 16.82
C LYS A 85 -1.27 -13.83 16.05
N PRO A 86 -1.27 -13.78 14.70
CA PRO A 86 -0.12 -14.22 13.92
C PRO A 86 1.15 -13.52 14.42
N ALA A 87 2.16 -14.31 14.78
CA ALA A 87 3.39 -13.83 15.40
C ALA A 87 4.40 -13.28 14.37
N ASP A 88 5.61 -12.97 14.84
CA ASP A 88 6.73 -12.44 14.06
C ASP A 88 6.39 -11.17 13.28
N ILE A 89 5.72 -10.24 13.98
CA ILE A 89 5.45 -8.89 13.50
C ILE A 89 6.05 -7.93 14.52
N VAL A 90 6.89 -7.00 14.04
CA VAL A 90 7.57 -6.00 14.87
C VAL A 90 7.14 -4.62 14.39
N HIS A 91 6.64 -3.80 15.31
CA HIS A 91 6.25 -2.42 15.02
C HIS A 91 7.31 -1.44 15.48
N VAL A 92 7.67 -0.50 14.61
CA VAL A 92 8.56 0.63 14.91
C VAL A 92 7.89 1.96 14.55
N PRO A 93 8.36 3.11 15.06
CA PRO A 93 7.82 4.40 14.65
C PRO A 93 8.00 4.66 13.14
N PHE A 94 6.95 5.17 12.48
CA PHE A 94 7.04 5.61 11.08
C PHE A 94 8.03 6.79 10.96
N ASN A 95 8.79 6.86 9.87
CA ASN A 95 9.91 7.79 9.65
C ASN A 95 11.13 7.64 10.60
N ASP A 96 11.20 6.58 11.42
CA ASP A 96 12.40 6.27 12.22
C ASP A 96 13.23 5.15 11.56
N LEU A 97 14.17 5.56 10.70
CA LEU A 97 15.06 4.62 10.00
C LEU A 97 16.00 3.87 10.96
N ALA A 98 16.41 4.50 12.06
CA ALA A 98 17.31 3.88 13.03
C ALA A 98 16.61 2.73 13.75
N ALA A 99 15.33 2.89 14.09
CA ALA A 99 14.52 1.83 14.67
C ALA A 99 14.34 0.65 13.69
N VAL A 100 14.09 0.91 12.40
CA VAL A 100 14.02 -0.15 11.37
C VAL A 100 15.34 -0.93 11.31
N LYS A 101 16.48 -0.22 11.23
CA LYS A 101 17.81 -0.84 11.19
C LYS A 101 18.11 -1.68 12.42
N ALA A 102 17.60 -1.28 13.59
CA ALA A 102 17.85 -2.00 14.85
C ALA A 102 17.10 -3.35 14.93
N VAL A 103 16.00 -3.52 14.21
CA VAL A 103 15.15 -4.72 14.28
C VAL A 103 15.25 -5.63 13.06
N MET A 104 15.73 -5.11 11.93
CA MET A 104 15.97 -5.92 10.73
C MET A 104 17.19 -6.80 10.88
N ASP A 105 17.06 -8.04 10.41
CA ASP A 105 18.11 -9.05 10.39
C ASP A 105 17.84 -10.09 9.29
N ASP A 106 18.68 -11.11 9.21
CA ASP A 106 18.58 -12.15 8.18
C ASP A 106 17.32 -13.03 8.33
N HIS A 107 16.61 -12.94 9.46
CA HIS A 107 15.32 -13.58 9.70
C HIS A 107 14.12 -12.69 9.31
N THR A 108 14.38 -11.50 8.75
CA THR A 108 13.34 -10.57 8.28
C THR A 108 12.90 -10.92 6.87
N CYS A 109 11.62 -11.24 6.67
CA CYS A 109 11.08 -11.52 5.33
C CYS A 109 10.57 -10.29 4.61
N ALA A 110 10.06 -9.29 5.34
CA ALA A 110 9.46 -8.12 4.72
C ALA A 110 9.47 -6.88 5.61
N VAL A 111 9.46 -5.73 4.95
CA VAL A 111 9.02 -4.46 5.53
C VAL A 111 7.72 -4.05 4.84
N VAL A 112 6.66 -3.86 5.62
CA VAL A 112 5.34 -3.46 5.13
C VAL A 112 5.07 -2.01 5.52
N MET A 113 4.79 -1.16 4.55
CA MET A 113 4.49 0.25 4.82
C MET A 113 3.55 0.89 3.83
N GLU A 114 2.80 1.88 4.30
CA GLU A 114 2.11 2.85 3.46
C GLU A 114 3.12 3.97 3.08
N PRO A 115 3.29 4.33 1.79
CA PRO A 115 4.11 5.49 1.41
C PRO A 115 3.58 6.82 1.99
N ILE A 116 2.29 6.87 2.29
CA ILE A 116 1.62 7.91 3.08
C ILE A 116 0.64 7.19 4.01
N GLN A 117 0.88 7.25 5.32
CA GLN A 117 -0.06 6.71 6.30
C GLN A 117 -1.33 7.55 6.32
N GLY A 118 -2.41 6.97 5.79
CA GLY A 118 -3.70 7.64 5.67
C GLY A 118 -4.38 7.83 7.03
N GLU A 119 -4.74 6.70 7.63
CA GLU A 119 -5.39 6.64 8.94
C GLU A 119 -4.46 7.09 10.07
N GLY A 120 -3.14 7.04 9.86
CA GLY A 120 -2.10 7.53 10.77
C GLY A 120 -1.91 9.05 10.75
N GLY A 121 -2.92 9.82 10.33
CA GLY A 121 -2.89 11.28 10.36
C GLY A 121 -2.41 11.95 9.06
N ILE A 122 -2.49 11.25 7.91
CA ILE A 122 -2.02 11.76 6.60
C ILE A 122 -0.53 12.12 6.66
N THR A 123 0.28 11.17 7.13
CA THR A 123 1.72 11.33 7.33
C THR A 123 2.49 10.73 6.16
N ALA A 124 3.23 11.55 5.41
CA ALA A 124 4.05 11.08 4.29
C ALA A 124 5.40 10.51 4.77
N ALA A 125 5.90 9.48 4.07
CA ALA A 125 7.24 8.98 4.32
C ALA A 125 8.29 10.06 3.97
N ASP A 126 9.29 10.23 4.84
CA ASP A 126 10.42 11.09 4.50
C ASP A 126 11.25 10.40 3.39
N PRO A 127 11.69 11.12 2.33
CA PRO A 127 12.41 10.50 1.21
C PRO A 127 13.68 9.74 1.62
N VAL A 128 14.40 10.27 2.62
CA VAL A 128 15.60 9.62 3.17
C VAL A 128 15.25 8.34 3.91
N PHE A 129 14.16 8.35 4.68
CA PHE A 129 13.67 7.17 5.38
C PHE A 129 13.24 6.09 4.38
N LEU A 130 12.42 6.42 3.39
CA LEU A 130 11.92 5.45 2.41
C LEU A 130 13.05 4.82 1.60
N LYS A 131 14.04 5.63 1.19
CA LYS A 131 15.25 5.14 0.52
C LYS A 131 16.07 4.20 1.43
N GLY A 132 16.27 4.58 2.68
CA GLY A 132 16.99 3.74 3.64
C GLY A 132 16.30 2.41 3.91
N VAL A 133 14.96 2.38 3.96
CA VAL A 133 14.19 1.14 4.10
C VAL A 133 14.41 0.22 2.89
N ARG A 134 14.39 0.76 1.66
CA ARG A 134 14.73 -0.01 0.45
C ARG A 134 16.13 -0.62 0.53
N GLU A 135 17.12 0.18 0.90
CA GLU A 135 18.51 -0.29 1.06
C GLU A 135 18.64 -1.39 2.12
N LEU A 136 17.91 -1.29 3.24
CA LEU A 136 17.88 -2.34 4.27
C LEU A 136 17.18 -3.62 3.79
N CYS A 137 16.09 -3.49 3.02
CA CYS A 137 15.45 -4.64 2.38
C CYS A 137 16.42 -5.37 1.44
N ASP A 138 17.18 -4.62 0.63
CA ASP A 138 18.20 -5.18 -0.26
C ASP A 138 19.30 -5.89 0.54
N GLN A 139 19.81 -5.23 1.58
CA GLN A 139 20.88 -5.76 2.44
C GLN A 139 20.48 -7.08 3.12
N HIS A 140 19.25 -7.16 3.63
CA HIS A 140 18.78 -8.33 4.38
C HIS A 140 18.01 -9.33 3.52
N GLN A 141 17.95 -9.14 2.20
CA GLN A 141 17.14 -9.98 1.29
C GLN A 141 15.68 -10.10 1.78
N ALA A 142 15.13 -8.99 2.28
CA ALA A 142 13.74 -8.85 2.68
C ALA A 142 12.97 -8.14 1.57
N LEU A 143 11.68 -8.43 1.43
CA LEU A 143 10.84 -7.77 0.44
C LEU A 143 10.25 -6.47 0.98
N LEU A 144 10.35 -5.39 0.22
CA LEU A 144 9.65 -4.15 0.46
C LEU A 144 8.21 -4.25 -0.07
N VAL A 145 7.23 -4.15 0.83
CA VAL A 145 5.81 -4.19 0.50
C VAL A 145 5.20 -2.80 0.70
N PHE A 146 4.75 -2.19 -0.39
CA PHE A 146 3.98 -0.95 -0.32
C PHE A 146 2.48 -1.22 -0.32
N ASP A 147 1.84 -0.80 0.77
CA ASP A 147 0.39 -0.67 0.83
C ASP A 147 -0.01 0.67 0.19
N GLU A 148 -0.42 0.60 -1.08
CA GLU A 148 -0.97 1.73 -1.83
C GLU A 148 -2.48 1.60 -2.02
N VAL A 149 -3.16 0.88 -1.11
CA VAL A 149 -4.62 0.75 -1.13
C VAL A 149 -5.29 2.13 -1.04
N GLN A 150 -4.75 3.05 -0.24
CA GLN A 150 -5.29 4.42 -0.13
C GLN A 150 -4.60 5.44 -1.02
N SER A 151 -3.27 5.37 -1.11
CA SER A 151 -2.42 6.37 -1.77
C SER A 151 -2.19 6.11 -3.27
N GLY A 152 -2.53 4.92 -3.77
CA GLY A 152 -2.39 4.54 -5.16
C GLY A 152 -3.56 5.00 -6.06
N MET A 153 -3.55 4.50 -7.30
CA MET A 153 -4.55 4.78 -8.34
C MET A 153 -4.85 6.28 -8.48
N GLY A 154 -3.80 7.08 -8.67
CA GLY A 154 -3.90 8.50 -8.98
C GLY A 154 -4.03 9.43 -7.78
N ARG A 155 -4.28 8.92 -6.56
CA ARG A 155 -4.62 9.75 -5.38
C ARG A 155 -3.62 10.87 -5.12
N SER A 156 -2.34 10.62 -5.32
CA SER A 156 -1.25 11.55 -5.07
C SER A 156 -0.86 12.41 -6.28
N GLY A 157 -1.54 12.29 -7.43
CA GLY A 157 -1.17 13.00 -8.67
C GLY A 157 -0.20 12.23 -9.58
N LYS A 158 0.28 11.06 -9.13
CA LYS A 158 0.89 10.00 -9.96
C LYS A 158 0.03 8.75 -9.87
N LEU A 159 0.18 7.82 -10.81
CA LEU A 159 -0.59 6.59 -10.79
C LEU A 159 -0.40 5.84 -9.46
N PHE A 160 0.83 5.74 -9.00
CA PHE A 160 1.18 5.26 -7.65
C PHE A 160 2.18 6.20 -6.99
N THR A 161 2.14 6.26 -5.66
CA THR A 161 2.96 7.17 -4.85
C THR A 161 4.43 6.81 -4.90
N TYR A 162 4.77 5.52 -5.04
CA TYR A 162 6.16 5.10 -5.23
C TYR A 162 6.84 5.82 -6.40
N MET A 163 6.07 6.20 -7.44
CA MET A 163 6.58 6.94 -8.60
C MET A 163 6.98 8.38 -8.28
N HIS A 164 6.39 9.00 -7.24
CA HIS A 164 6.85 10.30 -6.74
C HIS A 164 8.20 10.18 -6.04
N TYR A 165 8.40 9.11 -5.28
CA TYR A 165 9.65 8.88 -4.56
C TYR A 165 10.76 8.31 -5.44
N GLY A 166 10.42 7.68 -6.58
CA GLY A 166 11.39 6.95 -7.40
C GLY A 166 11.97 5.71 -6.69
N ILE A 167 11.23 5.16 -5.73
CA ILE A 167 11.63 3.96 -4.97
C ILE A 167 10.67 2.83 -5.32
N THR A 168 11.15 1.82 -6.03
CA THR A 168 10.33 0.68 -6.46
C THR A 168 10.21 -0.36 -5.33
N PRO A 169 8.99 -0.74 -4.90
CA PRO A 169 8.79 -1.85 -3.98
C PRO A 169 8.91 -3.20 -4.70
N ASP A 170 9.03 -4.28 -3.93
CA ASP A 170 9.02 -5.65 -4.44
C ASP A 170 7.58 -6.16 -4.63
N ILE A 171 6.67 -5.73 -3.76
CA ILE A 171 5.25 -6.02 -3.82
C ILE A 171 4.47 -4.73 -3.56
N LEU A 172 3.42 -4.48 -4.35
CA LEU A 172 2.50 -3.37 -4.14
C LEU A 172 1.07 -3.87 -4.07
N THR A 173 0.29 -3.34 -3.13
CA THR A 173 -1.17 -3.60 -3.08
C THR A 173 -1.97 -2.35 -3.40
N THR A 174 -3.10 -2.55 -4.07
CA THR A 174 -4.01 -1.47 -4.46
C THR A 174 -5.46 -1.93 -4.42
N ALA A 175 -6.39 -1.03 -4.10
CA ALA A 175 -7.83 -1.27 -4.14
C ALA A 175 -8.54 0.08 -4.25
N LYS A 176 -9.63 0.31 -3.50
CA LYS A 176 -10.35 1.59 -3.36
C LYS A 176 -10.59 2.27 -4.72
N ALA A 177 -9.74 3.23 -5.09
CA ALA A 177 -9.83 3.97 -6.35
C ALA A 177 -9.71 3.07 -7.59
N LEU A 178 -9.07 1.89 -7.49
CA LEU A 178 -8.99 0.90 -8.57
C LEU A 178 -10.37 0.58 -9.16
N GLY A 179 -11.37 0.37 -8.32
CA GLY A 179 -12.72 0.02 -8.76
C GLY A 179 -13.68 1.19 -8.88
N GLY A 180 -13.24 2.42 -8.55
CA GLY A 180 -14.13 3.60 -8.55
C GLY A 180 -15.39 3.44 -7.67
N GLY A 181 -15.36 2.56 -6.67
CA GLY A 181 -16.53 2.19 -5.84
C GLY A 181 -16.96 0.73 -5.97
N PHE A 182 -16.55 0.01 -7.03
CA PHE A 182 -16.76 -1.43 -7.15
C PHE A 182 -15.72 -2.21 -6.30
N PRO A 183 -16.12 -3.30 -5.60
CA PRO A 183 -15.19 -4.14 -4.84
C PRO A 183 -14.18 -4.85 -5.73
N VAL A 184 -12.95 -4.34 -5.76
CA VAL A 184 -11.82 -4.91 -6.51
C VAL A 184 -10.51 -4.41 -5.92
N SER A 185 -9.50 -5.27 -5.96
CA SER A 185 -8.16 -5.00 -5.48
C SER A 185 -7.15 -5.81 -6.29
N ALA A 186 -5.89 -5.40 -6.25
CA ALA A 186 -4.80 -6.08 -6.90
C ALA A 186 -3.55 -6.09 -6.01
N MET A 187 -2.81 -7.19 -6.06
CA MET A 187 -1.43 -7.28 -5.62
C MET A 187 -0.55 -7.38 -6.86
N LEU A 188 0.46 -6.52 -6.95
CA LEU A 188 1.40 -6.36 -8.06
C LEU A 188 2.80 -6.76 -7.58
N THR A 189 3.54 -7.51 -8.40
CA THR A 189 4.92 -7.93 -8.07
C THR A 189 5.68 -8.36 -9.33
N THR A 190 6.95 -8.73 -9.18
CA THR A 190 7.80 -9.25 -10.26
C THR A 190 7.57 -10.74 -10.50
N GLU A 191 7.99 -11.25 -11.66
CA GLU A 191 7.86 -12.68 -11.97
C GLU A 191 8.73 -13.54 -11.04
N GLU A 192 9.91 -13.05 -10.66
CA GLU A 192 10.82 -13.76 -9.77
C GLU A 192 10.14 -14.06 -8.42
N ILE A 193 9.49 -13.06 -7.84
CA ILE A 193 8.78 -13.21 -6.57
C ILE A 193 7.51 -14.04 -6.75
N ALA A 194 6.73 -13.77 -7.80
CA ALA A 194 5.49 -14.51 -8.07
C ALA A 194 5.72 -16.01 -8.34
N SER A 195 6.91 -16.41 -8.80
CA SER A 195 7.22 -17.79 -9.20
C SER A 195 7.08 -18.83 -8.07
N VAL A 196 7.11 -18.42 -6.80
CA VAL A 196 6.85 -19.33 -5.67
C VAL A 196 5.36 -19.64 -5.46
N MET A 197 4.46 -18.88 -6.11
CA MET A 197 3.01 -19.08 -6.03
C MET A 197 2.55 -20.11 -7.05
N GLN A 198 2.73 -21.39 -6.70
CA GLN A 198 2.24 -22.50 -7.49
C GLN A 198 0.70 -22.63 -7.41
N VAL A 199 0.14 -23.42 -8.31
CA VAL A 199 -1.31 -23.69 -8.33
C VAL A 199 -1.73 -24.25 -6.97
N GLY A 200 -2.64 -23.55 -6.30
CA GLY A 200 -3.16 -23.93 -4.98
C GLY A 200 -2.51 -23.22 -3.78
N THR A 201 -1.39 -22.49 -3.96
CA THR A 201 -0.76 -21.74 -2.85
C THR A 201 -1.67 -20.64 -2.30
N HIS A 202 -2.43 -19.98 -3.19
CA HIS A 202 -3.45 -19.01 -2.82
C HIS A 202 -4.57 -19.00 -3.86
N GLY A 203 -5.71 -18.41 -3.50
CA GLY A 203 -6.87 -18.38 -4.37
C GLY A 203 -8.02 -17.57 -3.79
N THR A 204 -9.01 -17.30 -4.63
CA THR A 204 -10.20 -16.55 -4.29
C THR A 204 -11.31 -16.93 -5.26
N THR A 205 -12.55 -17.00 -4.76
CA THR A 205 -13.72 -17.34 -5.59
C THR A 205 -14.07 -16.20 -6.55
N TYR A 206 -13.98 -14.96 -6.07
CA TYR A 206 -14.48 -13.78 -6.80
C TYR A 206 -13.36 -12.88 -7.34
N GLY A 207 -12.13 -13.00 -6.82
CA GLY A 207 -11.04 -12.18 -7.33
C GLY A 207 -10.74 -12.47 -8.79
N GLY A 208 -10.60 -11.40 -9.58
CA GLY A 208 -10.40 -11.50 -11.03
C GLY A 208 -11.68 -11.80 -11.82
N ASN A 209 -12.86 -11.65 -11.23
CA ASN A 209 -14.12 -11.78 -11.97
C ASN A 209 -14.24 -10.72 -13.09
N PRO A 210 -14.88 -11.06 -14.23
CA PRO A 210 -14.89 -10.20 -15.41
C PRO A 210 -15.57 -8.84 -15.19
N LEU A 211 -16.58 -8.77 -14.33
CA LEU A 211 -17.31 -7.53 -14.05
C LEU A 211 -16.42 -6.53 -13.30
N ALA A 212 -15.81 -6.97 -12.20
CA ALA A 212 -14.89 -6.14 -11.42
C ALA A 212 -13.71 -5.65 -12.26
N CYS A 213 -13.12 -6.54 -13.05
CA CYS A 213 -11.98 -6.19 -13.90
C CYS A 213 -12.36 -5.23 -15.03
N ALA A 214 -13.54 -5.35 -15.64
CA ALA A 214 -14.01 -4.40 -16.65
C ALA A 214 -14.25 -3.00 -16.07
N VAL A 215 -14.83 -2.92 -14.87
CA VAL A 215 -15.03 -1.63 -14.17
C VAL A 215 -13.69 -1.01 -13.79
N ALA A 216 -12.77 -1.80 -13.25
CA ALA A 216 -11.44 -1.32 -12.89
C ALA A 216 -10.59 -0.91 -14.11
N GLU A 217 -10.74 -1.61 -15.23
CA GLU A 217 -10.13 -1.22 -16.51
C GLU A 217 -10.60 0.18 -16.93
N ALA A 218 -11.91 0.43 -16.92
CA ALA A 218 -12.46 1.75 -17.24
C ALA A 218 -11.99 2.84 -16.27
N ALA A 219 -11.92 2.54 -14.97
CA ALA A 219 -11.41 3.48 -13.98
C ALA A 219 -9.93 3.81 -14.23
N LEU A 220 -9.10 2.80 -14.51
CA LEU A 220 -7.69 2.98 -14.84
C LEU A 220 -7.49 3.82 -16.11
N ASP A 221 -8.29 3.57 -17.16
CA ASP A 221 -8.20 4.31 -18.42
C ASP A 221 -8.49 5.81 -18.26
N VAL A 222 -9.37 6.17 -17.32
CA VAL A 222 -9.62 7.58 -16.99
C VAL A 222 -8.50 8.14 -16.11
N ILE A 223 -8.17 7.43 -15.03
CA ILE A 223 -7.22 7.90 -14.02
C ILE A 223 -5.81 8.07 -14.60
N ASN A 224 -5.35 7.13 -15.43
CA ASN A 224 -4.00 7.09 -15.94
C ASN A 224 -3.81 7.92 -17.23
N THR A 225 -4.35 9.14 -17.21
CA THR A 225 -4.20 10.12 -18.30
C THR A 225 -3.43 11.35 -17.81
N PRO A 226 -2.60 11.98 -18.64
CA PRO A 226 -1.90 13.21 -18.26
C PRO A 226 -2.84 14.32 -17.77
N GLU A 227 -4.02 14.43 -18.37
CA GLU A 227 -5.02 15.45 -18.06
C GLU A 227 -5.60 15.24 -16.66
N VAL A 228 -5.97 14.00 -16.30
CA VAL A 228 -6.51 13.71 -14.96
C VAL A 228 -5.43 13.84 -13.90
N LEU A 229 -4.25 13.25 -14.11
CA LEU A 229 -3.17 13.28 -13.12
C LEU A 229 -2.66 14.71 -12.86
N SER A 230 -2.47 15.52 -13.90
CA SER A 230 -2.11 16.94 -13.74
C SER A 230 -3.24 17.76 -13.11
N GLY A 231 -4.50 17.44 -13.43
CA GLY A 231 -5.68 18.06 -12.82
C GLY A 231 -5.79 17.82 -11.32
N ILE A 232 -5.30 16.69 -10.80
CA ILE A 232 -5.26 16.39 -9.36
C ILE A 232 -4.35 17.39 -8.63
N GLU A 233 -3.16 17.65 -9.15
CA GLU A 233 -2.23 18.63 -8.55
C GLU A 233 -2.80 20.05 -8.55
N GLN A 234 -3.46 20.44 -9.64
CA GLN A 234 -4.12 21.74 -9.74
C GLN A 234 -5.23 21.90 -8.68
N ARG A 235 -6.08 20.87 -8.54
CA ARG A 235 -7.17 20.86 -7.55
C ARG A 235 -6.63 20.86 -6.12
N ARG A 236 -5.57 20.08 -5.84
CA ARG A 236 -4.84 20.10 -4.56
C ARG A 236 -4.35 21.50 -4.23
N GLY A 237 -3.71 22.19 -5.17
CA GLY A 237 -3.25 23.57 -5.01
C GLY A 237 -4.39 24.55 -4.72
N CYS A 238 -5.54 24.38 -5.37
CA CYS A 238 -6.73 25.17 -5.10
C CYS A 238 -7.25 24.95 -3.67
N LEU A 239 -7.38 23.69 -3.25
CA LEU A 239 -7.84 23.32 -1.91
C LEU A 239 -6.93 23.90 -0.82
N PHE A 240 -5.61 23.80 -0.98
CA PHE A 240 -4.66 24.41 -0.04
C PHE A 240 -4.80 25.93 0.06
N ARG A 241 -5.01 26.63 -1.07
CA ARG A 241 -5.26 28.08 -1.06
C ARG A 241 -6.54 28.42 -0.30
N LEU A 242 -7.61 27.63 -0.48
CA LEU A 242 -8.89 27.82 0.22
C LEU A 242 -8.74 27.54 1.74
N CYS A 243 -8.11 26.44 2.13
CA CYS A 243 -7.87 26.12 3.54
C CYS A 243 -7.04 27.20 4.23
N ARG A 244 -5.96 27.69 3.60
CA ARG A 244 -5.13 28.78 4.16
C ARG A 244 -5.92 30.09 4.34
N ARG A 245 -6.81 30.43 3.40
CA ARG A 245 -7.70 31.59 3.54
C ARG A 245 -8.69 31.41 4.69
N SER A 246 -9.29 30.24 4.82
CA SER A 246 -10.23 29.93 5.90
C SER A 246 -9.56 30.06 7.27
N VAL A 247 -8.42 29.40 7.48
CA VAL A 247 -7.66 29.46 8.75
C VAL A 247 -7.25 30.89 9.10
N ARG A 248 -6.81 31.69 8.11
CA ARG A 248 -6.49 33.12 8.33
C ARG A 248 -7.71 33.92 8.74
N ASN A 249 -8.87 33.69 8.12
CA ASN A 249 -10.11 34.39 8.49
C ASN A 249 -10.59 33.97 9.88
N THR A 250 -10.45 32.70 10.27
CA THR A 250 -10.80 32.24 11.62
C THR A 250 -9.84 32.78 12.69
N MET A 251 -8.55 32.93 12.38
CA MET A 251 -7.58 33.60 13.26
C MET A 251 -7.82 35.11 13.34
N CYS A 252 -8.18 35.78 12.24
CA CYS A 252 -8.55 37.20 12.26
C CYS A 252 -9.83 37.44 13.07
N SER A 253 -10.83 36.56 12.99
CA SER A 253 -12.02 36.64 13.83
C SER A 253 -11.73 36.31 15.30
N ALA A 254 -10.79 35.41 15.60
CA ALA A 254 -10.35 35.13 16.97
C ALA A 254 -9.53 36.29 17.57
N ILE A 255 -8.74 37.00 16.76
CA ILE A 255 -7.99 38.20 17.20
C ILE A 255 -8.93 39.39 17.43
N PHE A 256 -10.04 39.49 16.70
CA PHE A 256 -11.03 40.58 16.88
C PHE A 256 -11.92 40.42 18.12
N VAL A 257 -11.98 39.24 18.75
CA VAL A 257 -12.72 39.03 20.03
C VAL A 257 -11.82 39.27 21.25
N ALA A 258 -10.50 39.46 21.08
CA ALA A 258 -9.57 39.69 22.18
C ALA A 258 -9.23 41.17 22.45
N TRP A 259 -9.84 42.13 21.74
CA TRP A 259 -9.65 43.57 21.93
C TRP A 259 -10.98 44.31 22.12
N GLY A 260 -11.77 43.89 23.11
CA GLY A 260 -13.07 44.49 23.40
C GLY A 260 -13.68 44.01 24.71
N CYS A 261 -12.99 44.27 25.83
CA CYS A 261 -13.52 44.53 27.17
C CYS A 261 -12.34 44.86 28.11
#